data_AF-A0A930KIC0-F1
#
_entry.id   AF-A0A930KIC0-F1
#
_cell.length_a   1.000
_cell.length_b   1.000
_cell.length_c   1.000
_cell.angle_alpha   90.00
_cell.angle_beta   90.00
_cell.angle_gamma   90.00
#
_symmetry.space_group_name_H-M   'P 1'
#
loop_
_entity.id
_entity.type
_entity.pdbx_description
1 polymer ?
#
loop_
_entity_poly.entity_id
_entity_poly.type
_entity_poly.pdbx_seq_one_letter_code
_entity_poly.pdbx_strand_id
1 'polypeptide(L)'
;MGTREKMMAAYPGARFAVLGVLLALCLTTCGTPKAQESKSPEESLKSSALAVSVAGDYRESKDPGGGVGFYDPHTNSWTKLSNEGSQTSEIDYYNNKLYFGDKKKDYILGDSLQGYDRNYESVYNEEVWGLDNGGFIATKNIGYTEDKTSYIYKIVTHDGQNTEVHTSNRSIKNPARCANGSVWTVNNESHNSLGQKENQGDSKDKNEPTKLIRLYPNFSDDPVTEHAFSLPNEGIDGITCVGNKVVIIRDTYPPGSDPQRSSSEDVTGSALEVFDTDTGQAHEVPISGDHAVRVNRDMWQSKEGHYHAIGHEVWWQSGDGTIISTDVETGKNTRHFTLKDYKRSKDQGLFYWSDKYLYNINSTDNKDTLRIYSLHENKLIKEKELPDMKSILSKNQFTYAMVVTNEEELLKL
;
A
#
# COMPACT_ATOMS: atom_id res chain seq x y z
N MET A 1 -13.23 -82.53 53.34
CA MET A 1 -13.53 -81.99 54.68
C MET A 1 -12.23 -82.00 55.46
N GLY A 2 -11.59 -80.93 55.89
CA GLY A 2 -11.83 -79.49 55.85
C GLY A 2 -10.83 -78.86 56.83
N THR A 3 -10.09 -77.82 56.38
CA THR A 3 -9.64 -76.60 57.11
C THR A 3 -8.92 -76.74 58.46
N ARG A 4 -7.94 -75.91 58.86
CA ARG A 4 -7.28 -74.70 58.35
C ARG A 4 -6.15 -74.39 59.34
N GLU A 5 -5.01 -73.93 58.83
CA GLU A 5 -3.97 -73.24 59.58
C GLU A 5 -4.38 -71.80 59.94
N LYS A 6 -3.71 -71.25 60.96
CA LYS A 6 -3.78 -69.85 61.41
C LYS A 6 -2.41 -69.19 61.22
N MET A 7 -2.47 -67.92 60.80
CA MET A 7 -1.45 -66.84 60.89
C MET A 7 -0.21 -67.00 59.99
N MET A 8 0.34 -65.95 59.35
CA MET A 8 0.31 -64.51 59.62
C MET A 8 0.61 -63.73 58.31
N ALA A 9 0.22 -62.45 58.27
CA ALA A 9 0.23 -61.59 57.10
C ALA A 9 1.63 -61.14 56.63
N ALA A 10 1.81 -61.08 55.31
CA ALA A 10 2.70 -60.15 54.62
C ALA A 10 2.11 -59.87 53.23
N TYR A 11 1.87 -58.60 52.92
CA TYR A 11 1.33 -58.12 51.65
C TYR A 11 2.20 -58.53 50.45
N PRO A 12 1.65 -59.12 49.38
CA PRO A 12 2.34 -59.19 48.10
C PRO A 12 1.62 -58.37 47.04
N GLY A 13 2.39 -57.65 46.22
CA GLY A 13 1.86 -57.22 44.92
C GLY A 13 2.47 -55.96 44.32
N ALA A 14 3.79 -55.94 44.13
CA ALA A 14 4.38 -55.04 43.14
C ALA A 14 3.99 -55.50 41.73
N ARG A 15 3.25 -54.68 40.97
CA ARG A 15 3.35 -54.60 39.50
C ARG A 15 3.09 -53.17 39.04
N PHE A 16 4.04 -52.67 38.26
CA PHE A 16 4.13 -51.36 37.64
C PHE A 16 2.82 -50.87 37.00
N ALA A 17 2.41 -49.65 37.35
CA ALA A 17 1.77 -48.71 36.43
C ALA A 17 1.98 -47.29 36.99
N VAL A 18 3.12 -46.69 36.63
CA VAL A 18 3.33 -45.25 36.71
C VAL A 18 2.39 -44.62 35.67
N LEU A 19 1.19 -44.22 36.10
CA LEU A 19 0.40 -43.16 35.47
C LEU A 19 0.31 -42.07 36.55
N GLY A 20 1.22 -41.11 36.64
CA GLY A 20 1.70 -40.38 35.47
C GLY A 20 0.55 -39.62 34.82
N VAL A 21 -0.37 -39.06 35.62
CA VAL A 21 -1.17 -37.91 35.17
C VAL A 21 -0.18 -36.77 35.00
N LEU A 22 0.47 -36.79 33.83
CA LEU A 22 1.18 -35.70 33.24
C LEU A 22 0.21 -34.51 33.24
N LEU A 23 0.44 -33.59 34.17
CA LEU A 23 0.55 -32.19 33.79
C LEU A 23 1.50 -32.13 32.58
N ALA A 24 0.98 -32.38 31.39
CA ALA A 24 1.35 -31.58 30.25
C ALA A 24 0.55 -30.30 30.46
N LEU A 25 1.06 -29.22 31.06
CA LEU A 25 2.19 -28.47 30.52
C LEU A 25 2.33 -28.79 29.03
N CYS A 26 1.26 -28.49 28.30
CA CYS A 26 1.39 -28.00 26.95
C CYS A 26 2.26 -26.74 27.04
N LEU A 27 3.58 -26.96 27.10
CA LEU A 27 4.57 -26.16 26.41
C LEU A 27 4.35 -26.37 24.91
N THR A 28 3.11 -26.16 24.45
CA THR A 28 2.87 -25.78 23.07
C THR A 28 3.44 -24.39 22.99
N THR A 29 4.57 -24.26 22.30
CA THR A 29 5.01 -23.01 21.68
C THR A 29 3.79 -22.13 21.42
N CYS A 30 3.61 -21.06 22.20
CA CYS A 30 2.54 -20.10 22.00
C CYS A 30 2.79 -19.39 20.67
N GLY A 31 2.41 -20.05 19.58
CA GLY A 31 2.31 -19.43 18.27
C GLY A 31 0.95 -18.73 18.19
N THR A 32 0.94 -17.54 17.61
CA THR A 32 -0.28 -16.83 17.24
C THR A 32 -1.22 -17.78 16.49
N PRO A 33 -2.48 -17.99 16.95
CA PRO A 33 -3.46 -18.79 16.23
C PRO A 33 -3.58 -18.28 14.79
N LYS A 34 -3.47 -19.18 13.81
CA LYS A 34 -3.58 -18.81 12.40
C LYS A 34 -5.02 -18.44 12.05
N ALA A 35 -5.17 -17.42 11.22
CA ALA A 35 -6.45 -17.02 10.67
C ALA A 35 -7.05 -18.21 9.88
N GLN A 36 -8.37 -18.33 9.93
CA GLN A 36 -9.05 -19.36 9.16
C GLN A 36 -9.02 -18.99 7.67
N GLU A 37 -8.71 -19.96 6.81
CA GLU A 37 -8.90 -19.80 5.37
C GLU A 37 -10.39 -19.58 5.07
N SER A 38 -10.67 -18.56 4.26
CA SER A 38 -12.01 -18.16 3.88
C SER A 38 -12.62 -19.22 2.97
N LYS A 39 -13.79 -19.72 3.36
CA LYS A 39 -14.59 -20.65 2.56
C LYS A 39 -15.51 -19.94 1.57
N SER A 40 -15.79 -18.66 1.83
CA SER A 40 -16.51 -17.75 0.95
C SER A 40 -15.89 -16.37 1.13
N PRO A 41 -14.96 -15.98 0.25
CA PRO A 41 -14.34 -14.66 0.28
C PRO A 41 -15.36 -13.52 0.19
N GLU A 42 -16.49 -13.75 -0.46
CA GLU A 42 -17.59 -12.78 -0.58
C GLU A 42 -18.20 -12.47 0.78
N GLU A 43 -18.51 -13.50 1.57
CA GLU A 43 -19.03 -13.30 2.93
C GLU A 43 -17.96 -12.72 3.87
N SER A 44 -16.70 -13.14 3.72
CA SER A 44 -15.56 -12.52 4.43
C SER A 44 -15.45 -11.02 4.13
N LEU A 45 -15.57 -10.61 2.86
CA LEU A 45 -15.53 -9.21 2.47
C LEU A 45 -16.73 -8.43 3.05
N LYS A 46 -17.95 -8.98 2.93
CA LYS A 46 -19.18 -8.34 3.44
C LYS A 46 -19.15 -8.12 4.95
N SER A 47 -18.58 -9.05 5.71
CA SER A 47 -18.46 -8.93 7.17
C SER A 47 -17.24 -8.12 7.61
N SER A 48 -16.31 -7.85 6.69
CA SER A 48 -15.07 -7.15 7.03
C SER A 48 -15.25 -5.65 7.11
N ALA A 49 -14.45 -5.03 7.96
CA ALA A 49 -14.31 -3.58 8.00
C ALA A 49 -12.92 -3.09 7.52
N LEU A 50 -11.96 -4.02 7.42
CA LEU A 50 -10.65 -3.81 6.79
C LEU A 50 -10.30 -5.02 5.91
N ALA A 51 -9.63 -4.75 4.80
CA ALA A 51 -8.89 -5.76 4.05
C ALA A 51 -7.42 -5.35 3.98
N VAL A 52 -6.52 -6.32 4.18
CA VAL A 52 -5.06 -6.13 4.15
C VAL A 52 -4.47 -7.09 3.14
N SER A 53 -3.69 -6.58 2.18
CA SER A 53 -2.99 -7.44 1.23
C SER A 53 -1.75 -8.07 1.88
N VAL A 54 -1.48 -9.31 1.49
CA VAL A 54 -0.35 -10.11 1.98
C VAL A 54 0.58 -10.40 0.80
N ALA A 55 1.74 -9.77 0.84
CA ALA A 55 2.82 -9.99 -0.12
C ALA A 55 3.73 -11.14 0.34
N GLY A 56 4.47 -11.68 -0.63
CA GLY A 56 5.45 -12.73 -0.42
C GLY A 56 6.89 -12.19 -0.49
N ASP A 57 7.78 -12.71 0.34
CA ASP A 57 9.20 -12.38 0.30
C ASP A 57 9.94 -13.29 -0.70
N TYR A 58 10.06 -12.80 -1.94
CA TYR A 58 10.71 -13.51 -3.03
C TYR A 58 12.24 -13.55 -2.92
N ARG A 59 12.84 -12.86 -1.94
CA ARG A 59 14.28 -12.96 -1.62
C ARG A 59 14.57 -14.25 -0.85
N GLU A 60 13.60 -14.68 -0.04
CA GLU A 60 13.72 -15.83 0.87
C GLU A 60 13.03 -17.10 0.35
N SER A 61 12.11 -16.97 -0.62
CA SER A 61 11.40 -18.11 -1.23
C SER A 61 11.08 -17.85 -2.71
N LYS A 62 11.10 -18.90 -3.53
CA LYS A 62 10.59 -18.81 -4.92
C LYS A 62 9.06 -18.80 -5.01
N ASP A 63 8.41 -19.31 -3.96
CA ASP A 63 6.94 -19.37 -3.90
C ASP A 63 6.49 -19.10 -2.45
N PRO A 64 6.62 -17.85 -1.97
CA PRO A 64 6.17 -17.45 -0.64
C PRO A 64 4.64 -17.49 -0.48
N GLY A 65 3.89 -17.52 -1.59
CA GLY A 65 2.44 -17.32 -1.62
C GLY A 65 2.05 -15.90 -1.21
N GLY A 66 0.75 -15.64 -1.08
CA GLY A 66 0.23 -14.36 -0.61
C GLY A 66 -1.25 -14.45 -0.31
N GLY A 67 -1.94 -13.32 -0.41
CA GLY A 67 -3.40 -13.30 -0.28
C GLY A 67 -3.96 -11.97 0.21
N VAL A 68 -5.15 -12.05 0.77
CA VAL A 68 -5.85 -10.93 1.42
C VAL A 68 -6.36 -11.41 2.78
N GLY A 69 -6.08 -10.65 3.83
CA GLY A 69 -6.68 -10.81 5.15
C GLY A 69 -7.89 -9.90 5.31
N PHE A 70 -8.98 -10.43 5.87
CA PHE A 70 -10.23 -9.71 6.14
C PHE A 70 -10.45 -9.64 7.65
N TYR A 71 -10.55 -8.42 8.19
CA TYR A 71 -10.84 -8.22 9.62
C TYR A 71 -12.34 -8.03 9.82
N ASP A 72 -12.95 -8.95 10.57
CA ASP A 72 -14.33 -8.84 11.03
C ASP A 72 -14.38 -8.21 12.43
N PRO A 73 -14.94 -6.98 12.56
CA PRO A 73 -15.06 -6.30 13.85
C PRO A 73 -15.98 -6.99 14.85
N HIS A 74 -16.98 -7.76 14.40
CA HIS A 74 -18.01 -8.38 15.25
C HIS A 74 -17.50 -9.64 15.94
N THR A 75 -16.70 -10.42 15.22
CA THR A 75 -16.02 -11.59 15.80
C THR A 75 -14.64 -11.27 16.35
N ASN A 76 -14.14 -10.05 16.07
CA ASN A 76 -12.79 -9.60 16.38
C ASN A 76 -11.74 -10.62 15.92
N SER A 77 -11.82 -11.01 14.66
CA SER A 77 -10.99 -12.08 14.09
C SER A 77 -10.60 -11.79 12.64
N TRP A 78 -9.54 -12.45 12.19
CA TRP A 78 -9.12 -12.42 10.79
C TRP A 78 -9.56 -13.69 10.07
N THR A 79 -9.99 -13.52 8.83
CA THR A 79 -10.03 -14.60 7.82
C THR A 79 -9.07 -14.30 6.69
N LYS A 80 -8.62 -15.31 5.95
CA LYS A 80 -7.65 -15.15 4.86
C LYS A 80 -8.16 -15.76 3.56
N LEU A 81 -7.99 -15.06 2.45
CA LEU A 81 -8.01 -15.63 1.10
C LEU A 81 -6.57 -15.76 0.60
N SER A 82 -6.07 -16.98 0.45
CA SER A 82 -4.73 -17.25 -0.05
C SER A 82 -4.67 -17.27 -1.59
N ASN A 83 -3.58 -16.80 -2.16
CA ASN A 83 -3.30 -16.83 -3.61
C ASN A 83 -1.83 -17.18 -3.90
N GLU A 84 -1.40 -17.15 -5.17
CA GLU A 84 -0.02 -17.48 -5.56
C GLU A 84 1.03 -16.44 -5.10
N GLY A 85 0.58 -15.31 -4.56
CA GLY A 85 1.43 -14.23 -4.05
C GLY A 85 2.09 -13.36 -5.10
N SER A 86 2.61 -12.22 -4.63
CA SER A 86 3.46 -11.29 -5.35
C SER A 86 4.34 -10.54 -4.34
N GLN A 87 5.48 -10.02 -4.79
CA GLN A 87 6.42 -9.26 -3.97
C GLN A 87 5.91 -7.86 -3.64
N THR A 88 5.26 -7.20 -4.60
CA THR A 88 4.43 -6.02 -4.36
C THR A 88 2.97 -6.42 -4.60
N SER A 89 2.06 -5.98 -3.74
CA SER A 89 0.68 -6.49 -3.69
C SER A 89 -0.29 -5.35 -3.33
N GLU A 90 -0.39 -4.35 -4.20
CA GLU A 90 -1.39 -3.30 -4.01
C GLU A 90 -2.82 -3.85 -4.07
N ILE A 91 -3.72 -3.13 -3.41
CA ILE A 91 -5.14 -3.45 -3.32
C ILE A 91 -5.97 -2.17 -3.37
N ASP A 92 -7.13 -2.24 -4.02
CA ASP A 92 -8.09 -1.12 -4.04
C ASP A 92 -9.47 -1.61 -3.64
N TYR A 93 -10.24 -0.74 -2.97
CA TYR A 93 -11.63 -0.98 -2.64
C TYR A 93 -12.49 0.14 -3.23
N TYR A 94 -13.24 -0.19 -4.27
CA TYR A 94 -14.01 0.78 -5.01
C TYR A 94 -15.38 0.22 -5.40
N ASN A 95 -16.43 1.05 -5.25
CA ASN A 95 -17.81 0.67 -5.58
C ASN A 95 -18.21 -0.71 -5.02
N ASN A 96 -17.87 -0.94 -3.75
CA ASN A 96 -18.12 -2.18 -2.99
C ASN A 96 -17.44 -3.44 -3.55
N LYS A 97 -16.36 -3.27 -4.34
CA LYS A 97 -15.54 -4.36 -4.87
C LYS A 97 -14.10 -4.19 -4.46
N LEU A 98 -13.44 -5.30 -4.18
CA LEU A 98 -12.03 -5.37 -3.87
C LEU A 98 -11.24 -5.83 -5.09
N TYR A 99 -10.19 -5.09 -5.42
CA TYR A 99 -9.33 -5.31 -6.58
C TYR A 99 -7.92 -5.63 -6.12
N PHE A 100 -7.37 -6.75 -6.55
CA PHE A 100 -6.03 -7.19 -6.15
C PHE A 100 -5.45 -8.15 -7.19
N GLY A 101 -4.18 -8.51 -7.07
CA GLY A 101 -3.53 -9.44 -7.99
C GLY A 101 -2.51 -10.34 -7.30
N ASP A 102 -2.18 -11.45 -7.94
CA ASP A 102 -1.03 -12.28 -7.62
C ASP A 102 -0.03 -12.28 -8.78
N LYS A 103 0.91 -13.22 -8.81
CA LYS A 103 1.94 -13.29 -9.87
C LYS A 103 1.41 -13.67 -11.25
N LYS A 104 0.19 -14.20 -11.38
CA LYS A 104 -0.41 -14.65 -12.66
C LYS A 104 -1.79 -14.09 -12.96
N LYS A 105 -2.55 -13.69 -11.95
CA LYS A 105 -3.95 -13.28 -12.09
C LYS A 105 -4.21 -11.93 -11.46
N ASP A 106 -5.16 -11.23 -12.04
CA ASP A 106 -5.84 -10.11 -11.39
C ASP A 106 -7.23 -10.58 -10.94
N TYR A 107 -7.72 -10.01 -9.84
CA TYR A 107 -8.95 -10.44 -9.18
C TYR A 107 -9.88 -9.26 -8.92
N ILE A 108 -11.17 -9.53 -9.06
CA ILE A 108 -12.25 -8.67 -8.57
C ILE A 108 -13.09 -9.51 -7.60
N LEU A 109 -13.21 -9.04 -6.37
CA LEU A 109 -14.05 -9.68 -5.35
C LEU A 109 -15.21 -8.75 -4.98
N GLY A 110 -16.43 -9.19 -5.25
CA GLY A 110 -17.67 -8.52 -4.84
C GLY A 110 -18.72 -9.56 -4.46
N ASP A 111 -19.82 -9.64 -5.20
CA ASP A 111 -20.81 -10.73 -5.06
C ASP A 111 -20.29 -12.11 -5.46
N SER A 112 -19.18 -12.14 -6.19
CA SER A 112 -18.39 -13.34 -6.51
C SER A 112 -16.91 -12.98 -6.63
N LEU A 113 -16.04 -13.95 -6.38
CA LEU A 113 -14.63 -13.86 -6.77
C LEU A 113 -14.45 -14.17 -8.26
N GLN A 114 -13.96 -13.20 -9.01
CA GLN A 114 -13.60 -13.32 -10.41
C GLN A 114 -12.09 -13.21 -10.57
N GLY A 115 -11.49 -14.10 -11.36
CA GLY A 115 -10.05 -14.12 -11.61
C GLY A 115 -9.77 -14.08 -13.12
N TYR A 116 -8.82 -13.24 -13.50
CA TYR A 116 -8.43 -12.99 -14.89
C TYR A 116 -6.99 -13.44 -15.09
N ASP A 117 -6.80 -14.51 -15.86
CA ASP A 117 -5.49 -15.04 -16.17
C ASP A 117 -4.69 -14.10 -17.07
N ARG A 118 -3.41 -13.91 -16.75
CA ARG A 118 -2.46 -13.19 -17.60
C ARG A 118 -1.58 -14.18 -18.36
N ASN A 119 -1.16 -13.79 -19.56
CA ASN A 119 -0.22 -14.57 -20.38
C ASN A 119 1.26 -14.31 -20.03
N TYR A 120 1.52 -13.60 -18.92
CA TYR A 120 2.85 -13.33 -18.38
C TYR A 120 2.81 -13.40 -16.85
N GLU A 121 3.97 -13.64 -16.25
CA GLU A 121 4.14 -13.56 -14.81
C GLU A 121 4.75 -12.21 -14.41
N SER A 122 4.30 -11.67 -13.29
CA SER A 122 4.92 -10.51 -12.64
C SER A 122 4.78 -10.66 -11.14
N VAL A 123 5.88 -10.73 -10.42
CA VAL A 123 5.86 -10.65 -8.94
C VAL A 123 5.75 -9.19 -8.46
N TYR A 124 5.72 -8.21 -9.36
CA TYR A 124 5.63 -6.80 -9.02
C TYR A 124 4.28 -6.23 -9.45
N ASN A 125 3.24 -6.44 -8.63
CA ASN A 125 1.96 -5.77 -8.78
C ASN A 125 2.07 -4.37 -8.15
N GLU A 126 2.46 -3.40 -8.96
CA GLU A 126 2.81 -2.06 -8.47
C GLU A 126 1.60 -1.23 -8.10
N GLU A 127 0.47 -1.36 -8.81
CA GLU A 127 -0.73 -0.53 -8.62
C GLU A 127 -1.99 -1.24 -9.15
N VAL A 128 -3.14 -0.94 -8.55
CA VAL A 128 -4.47 -1.34 -9.04
C VAL A 128 -5.52 -0.28 -8.69
N TRP A 129 -6.41 0.02 -9.62
CA TRP A 129 -7.53 0.94 -9.42
C TRP A 129 -8.80 0.34 -10.00
N GLY A 130 -9.86 0.27 -9.19
CA GLY A 130 -11.20 0.00 -9.65
C GLY A 130 -11.74 1.15 -10.50
N LEU A 131 -12.59 0.82 -11.48
CA LEU A 131 -13.19 1.78 -12.41
C LEU A 131 -14.72 1.86 -12.23
N ASP A 132 -15.33 2.96 -12.66
CA ASP A 132 -16.77 3.20 -12.53
C ASP A 132 -17.64 2.18 -13.27
N ASN A 133 -17.13 1.63 -14.38
CA ASN A 133 -17.79 0.56 -15.12
C ASN A 133 -17.70 -0.81 -14.41
N GLY A 134 -17.09 -0.87 -13.22
CA GLY A 134 -16.87 -2.09 -12.45
C GLY A 134 -15.63 -2.89 -12.88
N GLY A 135 -14.88 -2.38 -13.86
CA GLY A 135 -13.60 -2.91 -14.29
C GLY A 135 -12.43 -2.43 -13.43
N PHE A 136 -11.21 -2.55 -13.95
CA PHE A 136 -10.00 -2.09 -13.26
C PHE A 136 -8.91 -1.66 -14.24
N ILE A 137 -7.93 -0.93 -13.73
CA ILE A 137 -6.61 -0.79 -14.33
C ILE A 137 -5.54 -1.24 -13.33
N ALA A 138 -4.52 -1.95 -13.80
CA ALA A 138 -3.40 -2.35 -12.97
C ALA A 138 -2.08 -2.17 -13.71
N THR A 139 -1.03 -1.80 -12.97
CA THR A 139 0.32 -1.66 -13.53
C THR A 139 1.26 -2.69 -12.91
N LYS A 140 2.04 -3.36 -13.75
CA LYS A 140 2.89 -4.47 -13.37
C LYS A 140 4.29 -4.28 -13.92
N ASN A 141 5.32 -4.51 -13.12
CA ASN A 141 6.70 -4.50 -13.60
C ASN A 141 7.14 -5.94 -13.92
N ILE A 142 7.58 -6.21 -15.14
CA ILE A 142 8.02 -7.56 -15.57
C ILE A 142 9.55 -7.68 -15.70
N GLY A 143 10.28 -6.71 -15.16
CA GLY A 143 11.74 -6.65 -15.22
C GLY A 143 12.22 -5.60 -16.20
N TYR A 144 13.23 -5.94 -16.99
CA TYR A 144 13.97 -5.00 -17.83
C TYR A 144 13.95 -5.43 -19.30
N THR A 145 14.17 -4.46 -20.19
CA THR A 145 14.49 -4.69 -21.60
C THR A 145 15.75 -5.54 -21.74
N GLU A 146 15.94 -6.19 -22.89
CA GLU A 146 17.07 -7.12 -23.12
C GLU A 146 18.43 -6.42 -22.97
N ASP A 147 18.54 -5.19 -23.48
CA ASP A 147 19.69 -4.31 -23.34
C ASP A 147 19.84 -3.74 -21.92
N LYS A 148 18.89 -4.06 -21.04
CA LYS A 148 18.78 -3.59 -19.66
C LYS A 148 18.78 -2.07 -19.59
N THR A 149 18.34 -1.36 -20.61
CA THR A 149 18.24 0.10 -20.50
C THR A 149 17.02 0.46 -19.68
N SER A 150 15.84 -0.09 -19.98
CA SER A 150 14.58 0.34 -19.35
C SER A 150 13.86 -0.76 -18.57
N TYR A 151 12.96 -0.36 -17.68
CA TYR A 151 11.96 -1.26 -17.12
C TYR A 151 10.87 -1.57 -18.14
N ILE A 152 10.31 -2.77 -18.08
CA ILE A 152 9.13 -3.14 -18.87
C ILE A 152 7.92 -3.17 -17.95
N TYR A 153 6.97 -2.27 -18.20
CA TYR A 153 5.69 -2.24 -17.53
C TYR A 153 4.60 -2.84 -18.41
N LYS A 154 3.69 -3.56 -17.77
CA LYS A 154 2.43 -4.01 -18.36
C LYS A 154 1.29 -3.22 -17.73
N ILE A 155 0.47 -2.63 -18.58
CA ILE A 155 -0.73 -1.89 -18.18
C ILE A 155 -1.92 -2.77 -18.56
N VAL A 156 -2.59 -3.30 -17.55
CA VAL A 156 -3.75 -4.17 -17.71
C VAL A 156 -4.99 -3.33 -17.52
N THR A 157 -5.87 -3.29 -18.51
CA THR A 157 -7.18 -2.64 -18.39
C THR A 157 -8.27 -3.67 -18.60
N HIS A 158 -9.23 -3.71 -17.69
CA HIS A 158 -10.42 -4.54 -17.80
C HIS A 158 -11.65 -3.63 -17.77
N ASP A 159 -12.56 -3.78 -18.73
CA ASP A 159 -13.77 -2.94 -18.83
C ASP A 159 -15.04 -3.59 -18.24
N GLY A 160 -14.89 -4.77 -17.63
CA GLY A 160 -15.98 -5.61 -17.14
C GLY A 160 -16.33 -6.78 -18.08
N GLN A 161 -15.82 -6.77 -19.31
CA GLN A 161 -16.02 -7.83 -20.30
C GLN A 161 -14.71 -8.30 -20.93
N ASN A 162 -13.86 -7.35 -21.34
CA ASN A 162 -12.62 -7.59 -22.06
C ASN A 162 -11.43 -7.12 -21.23
N THR A 163 -10.33 -7.86 -21.35
CA THR A 163 -9.04 -7.48 -20.76
C THR A 163 -8.07 -7.14 -21.89
N GLU A 164 -7.51 -5.94 -21.83
CA GLU A 164 -6.43 -5.49 -22.70
C GLU A 164 -5.13 -5.37 -21.90
N VAL A 165 -4.01 -5.69 -22.54
CA VAL A 165 -2.68 -5.60 -21.94
C VAL A 165 -1.79 -4.79 -22.87
N HIS A 166 -1.38 -3.63 -22.41
CA HIS A 166 -0.41 -2.79 -23.09
C HIS A 166 0.98 -2.98 -22.49
N THR A 167 2.01 -2.69 -23.29
CA THR A 167 3.40 -2.72 -22.85
C THR A 167 3.96 -1.32 -22.96
N SER A 168 4.61 -0.85 -21.90
CA SER A 168 5.37 0.40 -21.88
C SER A 168 6.79 0.10 -21.45
N ASN A 169 7.76 0.73 -22.12
CA ASN A 169 9.16 0.71 -21.70
C ASN A 169 9.52 1.94 -20.85
N ARG A 170 8.50 2.64 -20.34
CA ARG A 170 8.65 3.80 -19.48
C ARG A 170 8.50 3.39 -18.03
N SER A 171 9.24 4.04 -17.15
CA SER A 171 9.03 3.92 -15.71
C SER A 171 7.67 4.52 -15.34
N ILE A 172 6.71 3.67 -15.01
CA ILE A 172 5.38 4.08 -14.52
C ILE A 172 5.44 4.10 -12.99
N LYS A 173 5.04 5.24 -12.40
CA LYS A 173 5.07 5.44 -10.95
C LYS A 173 3.80 6.14 -10.47
N ASN A 174 3.21 5.58 -9.41
CA ASN A 174 2.20 6.21 -8.56
C ASN A 174 1.06 6.87 -9.35
N PRO A 175 0.35 6.10 -10.18
CA PRO A 175 -0.79 6.56 -10.94
C PRO A 175 -1.90 7.04 -10.02
N ALA A 176 -2.67 8.02 -10.48
CA ALA A 176 -3.83 8.54 -9.76
C ALA A 176 -5.07 8.52 -10.63
N ARG A 177 -6.21 8.21 -10.00
CA ARG A 177 -7.54 8.27 -10.62
C ARG A 177 -8.20 9.62 -10.37
N CYS A 178 -8.61 10.28 -11.45
CA CYS A 178 -9.32 11.56 -11.44
C CYS A 178 -10.84 11.36 -11.39
N ALA A 179 -11.58 12.40 -11.00
CA ALA A 179 -13.04 12.34 -10.80
C ALA A 179 -13.84 12.01 -12.08
N ASN A 180 -13.29 12.32 -13.26
CA ASN A 180 -13.84 11.90 -14.55
C ASN A 180 -13.53 10.43 -14.91
N GLY A 181 -12.99 9.65 -13.97
CA GLY A 181 -12.67 8.23 -14.14
C GLY A 181 -11.36 7.97 -14.90
N SER A 182 -10.68 9.00 -15.40
CA SER A 182 -9.38 8.84 -16.05
C SER A 182 -8.28 8.50 -15.04
N VAL A 183 -7.29 7.71 -15.49
CA VAL A 183 -6.13 7.34 -14.67
C VAL A 183 -4.88 7.83 -15.37
N TRP A 184 -4.03 8.50 -14.61
CA TRP A 184 -2.83 9.16 -15.09
C TRP A 184 -1.61 8.64 -14.36
N THR A 185 -0.42 8.82 -14.92
CA THR A 185 0.86 8.56 -14.27
C THR A 185 1.88 9.56 -14.79
N VAL A 186 2.98 9.70 -14.05
CA VAL A 186 4.20 10.32 -14.57
C VAL A 186 5.20 9.28 -15.04
N ASN A 187 5.96 9.62 -16.07
CA ASN A 187 7.15 8.90 -16.51
C ASN A 187 8.41 9.69 -16.20
N ASN A 188 9.36 9.02 -15.55
CA ASN A 188 10.71 9.52 -15.35
C ASN A 188 11.67 8.81 -16.32
N GLU A 189 12.14 9.54 -17.35
CA GLU A 189 12.99 9.00 -18.41
C GLU A 189 14.36 8.53 -17.91
N SER A 190 14.84 9.06 -16.78
CA SER A 190 16.15 8.69 -16.22
C SER A 190 16.17 7.25 -15.69
N HIS A 191 15.02 6.71 -15.28
CA HIS A 191 14.85 5.30 -14.91
C HIS A 191 14.75 4.36 -16.13
N ASN A 192 14.72 4.89 -17.35
CA ASN A 192 14.70 4.11 -18.59
C ASN A 192 16.12 3.81 -19.11
N SER A 193 17.18 4.15 -18.36
CA SER A 193 18.56 3.76 -18.70
C SER A 193 19.36 3.27 -17.48
N LEU A 194 19.64 1.95 -17.37
CA LEU A 194 20.63 1.42 -16.39
C LEU A 194 22.08 1.85 -16.70
N GLY A 195 22.31 2.68 -17.72
CA GLY A 195 23.63 3.22 -18.10
C GLY A 195 24.26 4.18 -17.08
N GLN A 196 23.55 4.56 -16.02
CA GLN A 196 24.06 5.50 -15.00
C GLN A 196 25.20 4.97 -14.12
N LYS A 197 25.68 3.73 -14.31
CA LYS A 197 26.90 3.28 -13.63
C LYS A 197 28.19 3.94 -14.16
N GLU A 198 28.21 4.48 -15.37
CA GLU A 198 29.43 5.12 -15.92
C GLU A 198 29.49 6.63 -15.73
N ASN A 199 28.39 7.30 -15.39
CA ASN A 199 28.33 8.76 -15.19
C ASN A 199 28.02 9.18 -13.75
N GLN A 200 28.64 8.52 -12.76
CA GLN A 200 28.68 9.06 -11.38
C GLN A 200 29.51 10.36 -11.27
N GLY A 201 30.07 10.87 -12.37
CA GLY A 201 30.94 12.04 -12.42
C GLY A 201 30.32 13.37 -12.86
N ASP A 202 29.17 13.38 -13.55
CA ASP A 202 28.57 14.63 -14.05
C ASP A 202 27.17 14.85 -13.51
N SER A 203 27.10 15.55 -12.37
CA SER A 203 25.89 16.03 -11.72
C SER A 203 25.18 17.18 -12.47
N LYS A 204 25.47 17.38 -13.76
CA LYS A 204 25.06 18.59 -14.51
C LYS A 204 23.79 18.46 -15.35
N ASP A 205 23.29 17.24 -15.62
CA ASP A 205 22.09 17.03 -16.45
C ASP A 205 20.90 16.45 -15.67
N LYS A 206 20.67 16.90 -14.42
CA LYS A 206 19.66 16.32 -13.50
C LYS A 206 18.24 16.90 -13.60
N ASN A 207 17.88 17.58 -14.69
CA ASN A 207 16.51 18.09 -14.93
C ASN A 207 15.93 17.46 -16.19
N GLU A 208 15.73 16.14 -16.19
CA GLU A 208 15.02 15.49 -17.28
C GLU A 208 13.51 15.78 -17.16
N PRO A 209 12.84 16.12 -18.27
CA PRO A 209 11.41 16.40 -18.26
C PRO A 209 10.65 15.14 -17.86
N THR A 210 9.95 15.18 -16.73
CA THR A 210 8.95 14.18 -16.40
C THR A 210 7.73 14.43 -17.28
N LYS A 211 7.18 13.34 -17.81
CA LYS A 211 6.09 13.38 -18.77
C LYS A 211 4.82 12.80 -18.17
N LEU A 212 3.70 13.48 -18.34
CA LEU A 212 2.40 12.98 -17.93
C LEU A 212 1.83 12.05 -19.01
N ILE A 213 1.41 10.86 -18.58
CA ILE A 213 0.88 9.79 -19.43
C ILE A 213 -0.51 9.45 -18.94
N ARG A 214 -1.45 9.31 -19.88
CA ARG A 214 -2.79 8.81 -19.58
C ARG A 214 -2.80 7.29 -19.69
N LEU A 215 -3.07 6.62 -18.58
CA LEU A 215 -3.23 5.18 -18.54
C LEU A 215 -4.66 4.74 -18.89
N TYR A 216 -5.66 5.56 -18.58
CA TYR A 216 -7.07 5.31 -18.91
C TYR A 216 -7.87 6.62 -19.07
N PRO A 217 -8.89 6.68 -19.95
CA PRO A 217 -9.21 5.71 -21.01
C PRO A 217 -8.26 5.84 -22.20
N ASN A 218 -8.20 4.79 -23.03
CA ASN A 218 -7.36 4.71 -24.23
C ASN A 218 -5.88 4.94 -23.91
N PHE A 219 -5.23 3.89 -23.39
CA PHE A 219 -3.80 3.92 -23.11
C PHE A 219 -3.01 4.43 -24.32
N SER A 220 -2.11 5.36 -24.07
CA SER A 220 -1.10 5.80 -25.04
C SER A 220 0.24 5.89 -24.31
N ASP A 221 1.28 5.33 -24.89
CA ASP A 221 2.65 5.48 -24.36
C ASP A 221 3.27 6.84 -24.74
N ASP A 222 2.55 7.63 -25.54
CA ASP A 222 2.90 9.00 -25.88
C ASP A 222 2.48 9.96 -24.76
N PRO A 223 3.35 10.92 -24.39
CA PRO A 223 3.04 11.90 -23.36
C PRO A 223 1.92 12.84 -23.83
N VAL A 224 0.99 13.16 -22.93
CA VAL A 224 -0.14 14.05 -23.25
C VAL A 224 0.29 15.52 -23.22
N THR A 225 1.32 15.85 -22.45
CA THR A 225 1.93 17.18 -22.42
C THR A 225 3.44 17.10 -22.56
N GLU A 226 4.01 17.96 -23.39
CA GLU A 226 5.46 18.20 -23.43
C GLU A 226 5.93 19.22 -22.38
N HIS A 227 4.99 19.91 -21.71
CA HIS A 227 5.33 20.74 -20.55
C HIS A 227 6.00 19.85 -19.50
N ALA A 228 7.31 20.07 -19.36
CA ALA A 228 8.20 19.31 -18.50
C ALA A 228 7.76 19.48 -17.05
N PHE A 229 7.11 18.47 -16.49
CA PHE A 229 7.04 18.37 -15.03
C PHE A 229 8.50 18.22 -14.58
N SER A 230 9.04 19.23 -13.91
CA SER A 230 10.45 19.20 -13.53
C SER A 230 10.54 18.53 -12.17
N LEU A 231 10.53 17.19 -12.15
CA LEU A 231 10.79 16.45 -10.92
C LEU A 231 12.29 16.52 -10.62
N PRO A 232 12.70 17.00 -9.44
CA PRO A 232 14.04 16.70 -8.95
C PRO A 232 14.16 15.18 -8.78
N ASN A 233 15.23 14.62 -9.34
CA ASN A 233 15.50 13.17 -9.31
C ASN A 233 15.46 12.59 -7.89
N GLU A 234 14.53 11.66 -7.71
CA GLU A 234 14.29 10.77 -6.57
C GLU A 234 14.09 11.47 -5.21
N GLY A 235 12.85 11.42 -4.74
CA GLY A 235 12.51 11.68 -3.33
C GLY A 235 11.05 12.00 -3.07
N ILE A 236 10.32 12.41 -4.11
CA ILE A 236 8.96 12.95 -3.98
C ILE A 236 8.17 12.53 -5.23
N ASP A 237 8.01 11.23 -5.40
CA ASP A 237 7.45 10.68 -6.61
C ASP A 237 5.97 10.41 -6.35
N GLY A 238 5.06 11.12 -7.02
CA GLY A 238 3.64 10.84 -6.91
C GLY A 238 2.80 11.94 -7.53
N ILE A 239 1.74 11.53 -8.23
CA ILE A 239 0.66 12.42 -8.61
C ILE A 239 -0.56 12.12 -7.75
N THR A 240 -1.45 13.10 -7.60
CA THR A 240 -2.81 12.86 -7.11
C THR A 240 -3.80 13.61 -7.99
N CYS A 241 -5.07 13.26 -7.93
CA CYS A 241 -6.10 13.94 -8.69
C CYS A 241 -7.08 14.68 -7.77
N VAL A 242 -7.07 16.01 -7.82
CA VAL A 242 -8.07 16.85 -7.14
C VAL A 242 -9.15 17.21 -8.16
N GLY A 243 -10.27 16.48 -8.11
CA GLY A 243 -11.28 16.53 -9.17
C GLY A 243 -10.71 16.02 -10.50
N ASN A 244 -10.77 16.85 -11.55
CA ASN A 244 -10.21 16.56 -12.88
C ASN A 244 -8.81 17.16 -13.08
N LYS A 245 -8.14 17.58 -12.00
CA LYS A 245 -6.81 18.15 -12.04
C LYS A 245 -5.79 17.16 -11.52
N VAL A 246 -4.81 16.81 -12.36
CA VAL A 246 -3.61 16.09 -11.91
C VAL A 246 -2.70 17.09 -11.21
N VAL A 247 -2.32 16.78 -9.98
CA VAL A 247 -1.50 17.64 -9.13
C VAL A 247 -0.22 16.91 -8.76
N ILE A 248 0.89 17.61 -8.97
CA ILE A 248 2.22 17.23 -8.51
C ILE A 248 2.71 18.32 -7.58
N ILE A 249 3.35 17.93 -6.49
CA ILE A 249 4.03 18.90 -5.65
C ILE A 249 5.52 18.87 -6.00
N ARG A 250 6.06 20.03 -6.41
CA ARG A 250 7.45 20.21 -6.81
C ARG A 250 8.22 21.05 -5.80
N ASP A 251 9.44 20.62 -5.50
CA ASP A 251 10.41 21.37 -4.72
C ASP A 251 11.53 21.92 -5.60
N THR A 252 11.99 23.13 -5.26
CA THR A 252 13.13 23.78 -5.90
C THR A 252 14.33 23.75 -4.96
N TYR A 253 15.49 23.38 -5.48
CA TYR A 253 16.76 23.33 -4.74
C TYR A 253 17.76 24.35 -5.31
N PRO A 254 18.72 24.85 -4.52
CA PRO A 254 19.85 25.63 -5.00
C PRO A 254 20.62 24.89 -6.11
N PRO A 255 21.22 25.62 -7.06
CA PRO A 255 22.08 25.02 -8.07
C PRO A 255 23.23 24.22 -7.43
N GLY A 256 23.42 22.98 -7.87
CA GLY A 256 24.48 22.08 -7.37
C GLY A 256 24.12 21.28 -6.12
N SER A 257 22.94 21.49 -5.54
CA SER A 257 22.37 20.61 -4.51
C SER A 257 22.05 19.24 -5.10
N ASP A 258 22.25 18.19 -4.31
CA ASP A 258 21.81 16.84 -4.62
C ASP A 258 20.49 16.59 -3.88
N PRO A 259 19.31 16.63 -4.54
CA PRO A 259 18.01 16.52 -3.88
C PRO A 259 17.89 15.30 -2.95
N GLN A 260 18.60 14.22 -3.28
CA GLN A 260 18.64 12.98 -2.49
C GLN A 260 19.44 13.07 -1.18
N ARG A 261 20.38 14.02 -1.09
CA ARG A 261 21.27 14.22 0.06
C ARG A 261 21.01 15.54 0.78
N SER A 262 20.27 16.44 0.13
CA SER A 262 19.85 17.74 0.64
C SER A 262 18.86 17.61 1.80
N SER A 263 18.97 18.54 2.74
CA SER A 263 18.03 18.72 3.85
C SER A 263 16.99 19.78 3.49
N SER A 264 15.97 20.00 4.34
CA SER A 264 14.99 21.09 4.16
C SER A 264 15.61 22.48 4.06
N GLU A 265 16.77 22.67 4.69
CA GLU A 265 17.51 23.93 4.66
C GLU A 265 18.01 24.26 3.24
N ASP A 266 18.00 23.27 2.34
CA ASP A 266 18.42 23.37 0.95
C ASP A 266 17.24 23.45 -0.03
N VAL A 267 16.00 23.71 0.41
CA VAL A 267 14.86 23.88 -0.51
C VAL A 267 14.52 25.37 -0.57
N THR A 268 14.60 25.97 -1.76
CA THR A 268 14.43 27.42 -1.98
C THR A 268 12.98 27.82 -2.29
N GLY A 269 12.10 26.84 -2.49
CA GLY A 269 10.65 27.04 -2.64
C GLY A 269 9.95 25.76 -3.06
N SER A 270 8.64 25.70 -2.85
CA SER A 270 7.77 24.60 -3.30
C SER A 270 6.60 25.16 -4.11
N ALA A 271 6.09 24.40 -5.06
CA ALA A 271 4.92 24.76 -5.87
C ALA A 271 4.10 23.51 -6.21
N LEU A 272 2.81 23.71 -6.47
CA LEU A 272 1.98 22.72 -7.14
C LEU A 272 2.11 22.91 -8.65
N GLU A 273 2.39 21.85 -9.37
CA GLU A 273 2.19 21.78 -10.81
C GLU A 273 0.82 21.13 -11.05
N VAL A 274 -0.09 21.89 -11.65
CA VAL A 274 -1.51 21.51 -11.82
C VAL A 274 -1.81 21.38 -13.30
N PHE A 275 -2.27 20.19 -13.72
CA PHE A 275 -2.73 19.91 -15.07
C PHE A 275 -4.22 19.60 -15.08
N ASP A 276 -5.00 20.42 -15.77
CA ASP A 276 -6.43 20.26 -15.90
C ASP A 276 -6.74 19.32 -17.09
N THR A 277 -7.32 18.16 -16.79
CA THR A 277 -7.55 17.10 -17.79
C THR A 277 -8.69 17.40 -18.75
N ASP A 278 -9.56 18.37 -18.43
CA ASP A 278 -10.68 18.77 -19.29
C ASP A 278 -10.23 19.80 -20.33
N THR A 279 -9.35 20.71 -19.94
CA THR A 279 -8.83 21.79 -20.81
C THR A 279 -7.50 21.48 -21.47
N GLY A 280 -6.74 20.53 -20.92
CA GLY A 280 -5.37 20.23 -21.34
C GLY A 280 -4.36 21.32 -20.97
N GLN A 281 -4.71 22.23 -20.05
CA GLN A 281 -3.83 23.33 -19.63
C GLN A 281 -3.09 23.00 -18.34
N ALA A 282 -1.83 23.44 -18.25
CA ALA A 282 -1.01 23.34 -17.05
C ALA A 282 -0.70 24.72 -16.49
N HIS A 283 -0.62 24.84 -15.16
CA HIS A 283 -0.13 26.03 -14.47
C HIS A 283 0.55 25.66 -13.15
N GLU A 284 1.36 26.58 -12.63
CA GLU A 284 2.03 26.44 -11.34
C GLU A 284 1.34 27.29 -10.27
N VAL A 285 1.20 26.75 -9.06
CA VAL A 285 0.68 27.46 -7.89
C VAL A 285 1.74 27.42 -6.78
N PRO A 286 2.40 28.54 -6.45
CA PRO A 286 3.42 28.57 -5.40
C PRO A 286 2.85 28.15 -4.05
N ILE A 287 3.58 27.29 -3.33
CA ILE A 287 3.20 26.86 -2.00
C ILE A 287 3.61 27.93 -0.97
N SER A 288 2.71 28.21 -0.04
CA SER A 288 2.89 29.20 1.01
C SER A 288 2.28 28.75 2.35
N GLY A 289 2.55 29.47 3.43
CA GLY A 289 2.02 29.16 4.76
C GLY A 289 2.91 28.25 5.59
N ASP A 290 2.30 27.45 6.47
CA ASP A 290 3.05 26.52 7.33
C ASP A 290 3.77 25.46 6.48
N HIS A 291 5.02 25.13 6.82
CA HIS A 291 5.81 24.19 6.02
C HIS A 291 5.83 24.55 4.51
N ALA A 292 5.88 25.86 4.17
CA ALA A 292 5.97 26.34 2.78
C ALA A 292 7.17 25.75 2.01
N VAL A 293 8.14 25.22 2.75
CA VAL A 293 9.27 24.46 2.27
C VAL A 293 9.12 23.04 2.79
N ARG A 294 8.96 22.07 1.86
CA ARG A 294 8.84 20.66 2.24
C ARG A 294 10.20 20.08 2.60
N VAL A 295 10.24 19.31 3.66
CA VAL A 295 11.47 18.61 4.04
C VAL A 295 11.51 17.26 3.35
N ASN A 296 12.16 17.20 2.18
CA ASN A 296 12.35 15.94 1.43
C ASN A 296 13.08 14.89 2.29
N ARG A 297 14.05 15.36 3.10
CA ARG A 297 14.72 14.48 4.06
C ARG A 297 13.80 13.98 5.16
N ASP A 298 12.59 14.48 5.35
CA ASP A 298 11.76 14.04 6.47
C ASP A 298 10.60 13.12 6.01
N MET A 299 10.11 13.17 4.76
CA MET A 299 8.90 12.41 4.38
C MET A 299 9.07 10.88 4.45
N TRP A 300 8.04 10.19 4.91
CA TRP A 300 7.99 8.73 5.05
C TRP A 300 7.76 8.03 3.69
N GLN A 301 8.46 6.92 3.46
CA GLN A 301 8.34 6.07 2.26
C GLN A 301 7.29 4.96 2.48
N SER A 302 6.00 5.30 2.59
CA SER A 302 4.93 4.33 2.35
C SER A 302 4.23 4.66 1.05
N LYS A 303 4.22 3.72 0.11
CA LYS A 303 3.64 3.87 -1.24
C LYS A 303 2.20 4.40 -1.24
N GLU A 304 1.37 3.99 -0.28
CA GLU A 304 -0.04 4.41 -0.16
C GLU A 304 -0.25 5.75 0.60
N GLY A 305 0.82 6.45 0.98
CA GLY A 305 0.74 7.54 1.98
C GLY A 305 1.30 8.91 1.55
N HIS A 306 1.67 9.09 0.28
CA HIS A 306 2.36 10.31 -0.14
C HIS A 306 1.42 11.51 -0.26
N TYR A 307 0.37 11.38 -1.07
CA TYR A 307 -0.60 12.43 -1.39
C TYR A 307 -1.99 11.82 -1.50
N HIS A 308 -2.96 12.44 -0.86
CA HIS A 308 -4.36 12.11 -1.05
C HIS A 308 -5.17 13.36 -1.37
N ALA A 309 -6.03 13.27 -2.37
CA ALA A 309 -6.89 14.37 -2.76
C ALA A 309 -8.18 14.32 -1.95
N ILE A 310 -8.52 15.40 -1.24
CA ILE A 310 -9.79 15.51 -0.52
C ILE A 310 -10.38 16.88 -0.81
N GLY A 311 -11.57 16.88 -1.44
CA GLY A 311 -12.22 18.10 -1.86
C GLY A 311 -11.36 18.89 -2.86
N HIS A 312 -10.81 20.03 -2.43
CA HIS A 312 -9.98 20.94 -3.21
C HIS A 312 -8.51 20.97 -2.73
N GLU A 313 -8.13 20.04 -1.85
CA GLU A 313 -6.83 20.04 -1.20
C GLU A 313 -6.07 18.74 -1.48
N VAL A 314 -4.74 18.85 -1.51
CA VAL A 314 -3.83 17.72 -1.42
C VAL A 314 -3.39 17.56 0.02
N TRP A 315 -3.69 16.40 0.61
CA TRP A 315 -3.30 16.01 1.95
C TRP A 315 -2.03 15.17 1.91
N TRP A 316 -1.09 15.49 2.79
CA TRP A 316 0.21 14.83 2.87
C TRP A 316 0.76 14.84 4.28
N GLN A 317 1.71 13.94 4.52
CA GLN A 317 2.38 13.82 5.80
C GLN A 317 3.79 14.45 5.70
N SER A 318 4.04 15.51 6.46
CA SER A 318 5.40 15.95 6.69
C SER A 318 6.16 14.93 7.51
N GLY A 319 7.46 15.07 7.50
CA GLY A 319 8.31 14.02 7.96
C GLY A 319 8.59 13.91 9.44
N ASP A 320 8.13 14.90 10.20
CA ASP A 320 7.93 14.82 11.65
C ASP A 320 6.62 14.09 12.03
N GLY A 321 5.86 13.63 11.03
CA GLY A 321 4.56 12.98 11.20
C GLY A 321 3.39 13.95 11.28
N THR A 322 3.58 15.23 10.98
CA THR A 322 2.47 16.20 10.92
C THR A 322 1.69 16.04 9.61
N ILE A 323 0.36 16.03 9.70
CA ILE A 323 -0.56 16.03 8.56
C ILE A 323 -0.82 17.46 8.13
N ILE A 324 -0.67 17.70 6.83
CA ILE A 324 -0.80 19.01 6.18
C ILE A 324 -1.74 18.86 4.99
N SER A 325 -2.62 19.82 4.77
CA SER A 325 -3.33 20.00 3.51
C SER A 325 -2.73 21.17 2.74
N THR A 326 -2.78 21.12 1.43
CA THR A 326 -2.43 22.23 0.53
C THR A 326 -3.60 22.49 -0.39
N ASP A 327 -4.18 23.69 -0.31
CA ASP A 327 -5.22 24.16 -1.25
C ASP A 327 -4.63 24.22 -2.67
N VAL A 328 -5.28 23.55 -3.63
CA VAL A 328 -4.77 23.45 -5.00
C VAL A 328 -4.84 24.78 -5.77
N GLU A 329 -5.79 25.64 -5.45
CA GLU A 329 -5.99 26.91 -6.15
C GLU A 329 -5.07 28.01 -5.59
N THR A 330 -4.85 28.02 -4.27
CA THR A 330 -4.07 29.07 -3.61
C THR A 330 -2.67 28.65 -3.19
N GLY A 331 -2.35 27.35 -3.22
CA GLY A 331 -1.09 26.79 -2.73
C GLY A 331 -0.89 26.98 -1.23
N LYS A 332 -1.96 27.27 -0.47
CA LYS A 332 -1.83 27.60 0.95
C LYS A 332 -1.85 26.33 1.76
N ASN A 333 -0.80 26.10 2.54
CA ASN A 333 -0.74 24.99 3.47
C ASN A 333 -1.56 25.27 4.73
N THR A 334 -2.23 24.23 5.22
CA THR A 334 -2.88 24.19 6.53
C THR A 334 -2.32 23.03 7.33
N ARG A 335 -1.84 23.32 8.55
CA ARG A 335 -1.40 22.29 9.50
C ARG A 335 -2.59 21.72 10.24
N HIS A 336 -2.69 20.39 10.32
CA HIS A 336 -3.78 19.69 11.01
C HIS A 336 -3.33 19.10 12.35
N PHE A 337 -2.81 17.87 12.34
CA PHE A 337 -2.43 17.14 13.56
C PHE A 337 -1.13 16.37 13.35
N THR A 338 -0.50 15.95 14.43
CA THR A 338 0.69 15.10 14.38
C THR A 338 0.33 13.66 14.75
N LEU A 339 0.83 12.71 13.99
CA LEU A 339 0.64 11.29 14.23
C LEU A 339 1.19 10.89 15.59
N LYS A 340 0.43 10.06 16.32
CA LYS A 340 0.79 9.61 17.66
C LYS A 340 2.01 8.70 17.63
N ASP A 341 2.97 8.95 18.52
CA ASP A 341 4.21 8.18 18.67
C ASP A 341 5.04 8.06 17.39
N TYR A 342 4.84 8.97 16.43
CA TYR A 342 5.51 8.93 15.15
C TYR A 342 7.03 9.05 15.33
N LYS A 343 7.74 8.10 14.72
CA LYS A 343 9.20 8.07 14.73
C LYS A 343 9.69 7.58 13.39
N ARG A 344 10.19 8.50 12.58
CA ARG A 344 10.78 8.22 11.27
C ARG A 344 11.73 7.02 11.22
N SER A 345 12.50 6.74 12.27
CA SER A 345 13.43 5.61 12.30
C SER A 345 12.76 4.24 12.46
N LYS A 346 11.42 4.18 12.48
CA LYS A 346 10.63 2.97 12.71
C LYS A 346 9.62 2.80 11.61
N ASP A 347 9.30 1.55 11.30
CA ASP A 347 8.13 1.21 10.51
C ASP A 347 6.87 1.81 11.16
N GLN A 348 6.17 2.65 10.39
CA GLN A 348 4.94 3.29 10.83
C GLN A 348 3.71 2.41 10.56
N GLY A 349 3.89 1.30 9.85
CA GLY A 349 2.86 0.35 9.48
C GLY A 349 2.07 0.79 8.24
N LEU A 350 0.83 0.33 8.14
CA LEU A 350 -0.02 0.55 6.97
C LEU A 350 -0.85 1.82 7.14
N PHE A 351 -1.14 2.51 6.04
CA PHE A 351 -1.95 3.72 6.01
C PHE A 351 -3.03 3.62 4.95
N TYR A 352 -4.17 4.25 5.20
CA TYR A 352 -5.26 4.37 4.25
C TYR A 352 -6.00 5.68 4.49
N TRP A 353 -6.34 6.36 3.40
CA TRP A 353 -7.08 7.62 3.43
C TRP A 353 -8.50 7.39 2.93
N SER A 354 -9.47 7.92 3.68
CA SER A 354 -10.81 8.21 3.16
C SER A 354 -11.01 9.73 3.08
N ASP A 355 -12.13 10.17 2.50
CA ASP A 355 -12.51 11.58 2.45
C ASP A 355 -12.63 12.24 3.85
N LYS A 356 -12.72 11.45 4.92
CA LYS A 356 -13.01 11.93 6.28
C LYS A 356 -11.97 11.54 7.31
N TYR A 357 -11.22 10.45 7.07
CA TYR A 357 -10.33 9.88 8.06
C TYR A 357 -9.01 9.41 7.46
N LEU A 358 -7.97 9.49 8.29
CA LEU A 358 -6.73 8.77 8.08
C LEU A 358 -6.70 7.56 9.01
N TYR A 359 -6.53 6.38 8.42
CA TYR A 359 -6.39 5.12 9.14
C TYR A 359 -4.93 4.70 9.16
N ASN A 360 -4.48 4.18 10.29
CA ASN A 360 -3.14 3.63 10.43
C ASN A 360 -3.19 2.33 11.23
N ILE A 361 -2.66 1.24 10.67
CA ILE A 361 -2.37 0.03 11.44
C ILE A 361 -0.90 0.07 11.82
N ASN A 362 -0.63 0.38 13.08
CA ASN A 362 0.72 0.36 13.63
C ASN A 362 1.00 -1.01 14.26
N SER A 363 2.02 -1.69 13.74
CA SER A 363 2.45 -3.01 14.20
C SER A 363 3.72 -2.86 15.03
N THR A 364 3.65 -3.25 16.30
CA THR A 364 4.81 -3.36 17.18
C THR A 364 5.06 -4.82 17.51
N ASP A 365 6.25 -5.14 18.03
CA ASP A 365 6.67 -6.54 18.29
C ASP A 365 5.63 -7.39 19.05
N ASN A 366 4.78 -6.75 19.86
CA ASN A 366 3.82 -7.41 20.73
C ASN A 366 2.35 -7.04 20.48
N LYS A 367 2.04 -6.11 19.57
CA LYS A 367 0.68 -5.57 19.42
C LYS A 367 0.47 -4.87 18.09
N ASP A 368 -0.67 -5.16 17.47
CA ASP A 368 -1.19 -4.45 16.31
C ASP A 368 -2.33 -3.52 16.73
N THR A 369 -2.25 -2.26 16.32
CA THR A 369 -3.21 -1.23 16.75
C THR A 369 -3.72 -0.46 15.54
N LEU A 370 -5.04 -0.44 15.37
CA LEU A 370 -5.73 0.47 14.46
C LEU A 370 -5.88 1.83 15.13
N ARG A 371 -5.45 2.87 14.43
CA ARG A 371 -5.62 4.28 14.79
C ARG A 371 -6.47 4.96 13.73
N ILE A 372 -7.48 5.70 14.16
CA ILE A 372 -8.39 6.45 13.28
C ILE A 372 -8.29 7.92 13.65
N TYR A 373 -7.79 8.72 12.72
CA TYR A 373 -7.68 10.16 12.86
C TYR A 373 -8.79 10.82 12.05
N SER A 374 -9.53 11.74 12.65
CA SER A 374 -10.52 12.55 11.94
C SER A 374 -9.84 13.75 11.31
N LEU A 375 -10.06 13.92 10.01
CA LEU A 375 -9.56 15.06 9.25
C LEU A 375 -10.37 16.33 9.56
N HIS A 376 -11.64 16.18 9.92
CA HIS A 376 -12.49 17.30 10.36
C HIS A 376 -12.18 17.74 11.80
N GLU A 377 -12.04 16.79 12.74
CA GLU A 377 -11.72 17.14 14.14
C GLU A 377 -10.23 17.40 14.39
N ASN A 378 -9.39 17.20 13.38
CA ASN A 378 -7.93 17.39 13.43
C ASN A 378 -7.27 16.66 14.61
N LYS A 379 -7.62 15.39 14.83
CA LYS A 379 -7.04 14.59 15.93
C LYS A 379 -7.28 13.09 15.76
N LEU A 380 -6.52 12.31 16.52
CA LEU A 380 -6.83 10.90 16.79
C LEU A 380 -8.17 10.83 17.54
N ILE A 381 -9.16 10.16 16.94
CA ILE A 381 -10.49 9.99 17.55
C ILE A 381 -10.67 8.58 18.11
N LYS A 382 -9.88 7.61 17.64
CA LYS A 382 -10.04 6.22 18.05
C LYS A 382 -8.75 5.43 17.96
N GLU A 383 -8.56 4.54 18.93
CA GLU A 383 -7.48 3.56 18.95
C GLU A 383 -8.06 2.21 19.38
N LYS A 384 -7.80 1.15 18.60
CA LYS A 384 -8.26 -0.20 18.88
C LYS A 384 -7.16 -1.21 18.66
N GLU A 385 -7.02 -2.14 19.60
CA GLU A 385 -6.19 -3.31 19.42
C GLU A 385 -6.83 -4.27 18.41
N LEU A 386 -6.07 -4.63 17.38
CA LEU A 386 -6.46 -5.65 16.42
C LEU A 386 -5.95 -7.03 16.88
N PRO A 387 -6.60 -8.12 16.45
CA PRO A 387 -5.99 -9.44 16.56
C PRO A 387 -4.66 -9.46 15.80
N ASP A 388 -3.69 -10.21 16.30
CA ASP A 388 -2.33 -10.26 15.75
C ASP A 388 -2.33 -10.59 14.25
N MET A 389 -1.80 -9.68 13.43
CA MET A 389 -1.72 -9.80 11.98
C MET A 389 -0.79 -10.92 11.53
N LYS A 390 0.11 -11.42 12.39
CA LYS A 390 0.87 -12.67 12.10
C LYS A 390 -0.06 -13.89 11.93
N SER A 391 -1.32 -13.79 12.35
CA SER A 391 -2.34 -14.80 12.09
C SER A 391 -2.64 -14.96 10.59
N ILE A 392 -2.60 -13.89 9.79
CA ILE A 392 -2.84 -13.93 8.32
C ILE A 392 -1.58 -14.19 7.50
N LEU A 393 -0.40 -14.23 8.13
CA LEU A 393 0.88 -14.42 7.43
C LEU A 393 1.34 -15.88 7.48
N SER A 394 1.82 -16.41 6.37
CA SER A 394 2.61 -17.65 6.33
C SER A 394 4.11 -17.34 6.47
N LYS A 395 4.96 -18.37 6.44
CA LYS A 395 6.42 -18.17 6.40
C LYS A 395 6.78 -17.35 5.15
N ASN A 396 7.70 -16.40 5.29
CA ASN A 396 8.18 -15.53 4.21
C ASN A 396 7.06 -14.68 3.57
N GLN A 397 6.10 -14.22 4.37
CA GLN A 397 5.07 -13.27 3.95
C GLN A 397 5.09 -12.02 4.84
N PHE A 398 4.60 -10.91 4.32
CA PHE A 398 4.45 -9.65 5.04
C PHE A 398 3.20 -8.90 4.56
N THR A 399 2.65 -8.03 5.39
CA THR A 399 1.55 -7.15 5.00
C THR A 399 2.05 -6.04 4.08
N TYR A 400 1.29 -5.71 3.04
CA TYR A 400 1.74 -4.76 2.02
C TYR A 400 0.92 -3.46 1.99
N ALA A 401 -0.38 -3.59 1.85
CA ALA A 401 -1.32 -2.49 1.65
C ALA A 401 -2.62 -2.73 2.41
N MET A 402 -3.41 -1.69 2.68
CA MET A 402 -4.69 -1.83 3.36
C MET A 402 -5.79 -0.93 2.80
N VAL A 403 -7.03 -1.40 2.90
CA VAL A 403 -8.24 -0.65 2.56
C VAL A 403 -9.30 -0.79 3.64
N VAL A 404 -10.09 0.27 3.84
CA VAL A 404 -11.27 0.25 4.69
C VAL A 404 -12.47 -0.15 3.85
N THR A 405 -13.09 -1.29 4.19
CA THR A 405 -14.25 -1.83 3.48
C THR A 405 -15.57 -1.40 4.11
N ASN A 406 -15.56 -1.00 5.39
CA ASN A 406 -16.73 -0.48 6.09
C ASN A 406 -16.33 0.55 7.17
N GLU A 407 -16.34 1.83 6.78
CA GLU A 407 -15.98 2.96 7.66
C GLU A 407 -16.92 3.08 8.88
N GLU A 408 -18.23 2.87 8.68
CA GLU A 408 -19.23 3.00 9.75
C GLU A 408 -19.00 1.98 10.87
N GLU A 409 -18.76 0.72 10.52
CA GLU A 409 -18.50 -0.33 11.51
C GLU A 409 -17.20 -0.09 12.28
N LEU A 410 -16.12 0.39 11.64
CA LEU A 410 -14.89 0.75 12.35
C LEU A 410 -15.13 1.84 13.40
N LEU A 411 -15.98 2.82 13.09
CA LEU A 411 -16.28 3.93 14.00
C LEU A 411 -17.15 3.51 15.18
N LYS A 412 -17.93 2.41 15.09
CA LYS A 412 -18.72 1.85 16.21
C LYS A 412 -17.93 1.02 17.22
N LEU A 413 -16.77 0.49 16.82
CA LEU A 413 -15.90 -0.39 17.62
C LEU A 413 -15.51 0.03 19.05
#